data_AF-A0A6L3F1I6-F1
#
_entry.id   AF-A0A6L3F1I6-F1
#
_cell.length_a   1.000
_cell.length_b   1.000
_cell.length_c   1.000
_cell.angle_alpha   90.00
_cell.angle_beta   90.00
_cell.angle_gamma   90.00
#
_symmetry.space_group_name_H-M   'P 1'
#
loop_
_entity.id
_entity.type
_entity.pdbx_description
1 polymer ?
#
loop_
_entity_poly.entity_id
_entity_poly.type
_entity_poly.pdbx_seq_one_letter_code
_entity_poly.pdbx_strand_id
1 'polypeptide(L)'
;MNNSREKSWHVGHWPGLAWLETIIKLIALMIGIIAAVRALAVPELAFPKGISLVQFVILVILAVGLLAAIVDRIADREIVAMVFVVINNLGHWGMVLAITAVSTPTTTLSLFAGLMLLGDLVKLWFIRTHQFTVRDYGQRVVIGLTAIYITGYALILFLEIIV
;
A
#
# COMPACT_ATOMS: atom_id res chain seq x y z
N MET A 1 -16.98 26.16 27.21
CA MET A 1 -17.85 25.73 26.10
C MET A 1 -16.96 25.37 24.93
N ASN A 2 -16.73 24.08 24.67
CA ASN A 2 -15.95 23.63 23.52
C ASN A 2 -16.92 22.97 22.55
N ASN A 3 -17.41 23.73 21.56
CA ASN A 3 -18.21 23.18 20.47
C ASN A 3 -17.28 22.40 19.54
N SER A 4 -16.89 21.18 19.93
CA SER A 4 -16.33 20.21 19.00
C SER A 4 -17.46 19.78 18.07
N ARG A 5 -17.72 20.55 17.02
CA ARG A 5 -18.51 20.05 15.89
C ARG A 5 -17.79 18.79 15.42
N GLU A 6 -18.40 17.63 15.64
CA GLU A 6 -17.87 16.40 15.10
C GLU A 6 -17.72 16.57 13.58
N LYS A 7 -16.49 16.39 13.08
CA LYS A 7 -16.21 16.49 11.65
C LYS A 7 -17.10 15.47 10.94
N SER A 8 -17.94 15.82 9.98
CA SER A 8 -18.78 14.82 9.30
C SER A 8 -17.97 14.02 8.28
N TRP A 9 -18.39 12.79 7.99
CA TRP A 9 -17.87 12.06 6.83
C TRP A 9 -18.13 12.85 5.55
N HIS A 10 -17.14 12.92 4.66
CA HIS A 10 -17.26 13.65 3.41
C HIS A 10 -16.56 12.92 2.26
N VAL A 11 -16.90 13.32 1.04
CA VAL A 11 -16.16 12.94 -0.17
C VAL A 11 -15.18 14.07 -0.48
N GLY A 12 -13.90 13.75 -0.60
CA GLY A 12 -12.85 14.71 -0.94
C GLY A 12 -12.92 15.18 -2.40
N HIS A 13 -12.22 16.27 -2.73
CA HIS A 13 -11.98 16.64 -4.13
C HIS A 13 -10.69 15.97 -4.62
N TRP A 14 -10.81 15.07 -5.59
CA TRP A 14 -9.70 14.26 -6.09
C TRP A 14 -9.26 14.74 -7.48
N PRO A 15 -8.06 15.35 -7.62
CA PRO A 15 -7.53 15.74 -8.92
C PRO A 15 -7.16 14.50 -9.75
N GLY A 16 -6.99 14.68 -11.07
CA GLY A 16 -6.74 13.56 -11.99
C GLY A 16 -5.55 12.68 -11.61
N LEU A 17 -4.48 13.24 -11.07
CA LEU A 17 -3.32 12.47 -10.60
C LEU A 17 -3.64 11.58 -9.39
N ALA A 18 -4.53 12.02 -8.49
CA ALA A 18 -4.96 11.21 -7.34
C ALA A 18 -5.82 10.02 -7.79
N TRP A 19 -6.66 10.21 -8.81
CA TRP A 19 -7.39 9.10 -9.44
C TRP A 19 -6.46 8.13 -10.16
N LEU A 20 -5.46 8.63 -10.87
CA LEU A 20 -4.47 7.80 -11.56
C LEU A 20 -3.68 6.92 -10.57
N GLU A 21 -3.15 7.49 -9.48
CA GLU A 21 -2.53 6.73 -8.38
C GLU A 21 -3.49 5.61 -7.90
N THR A 22 -4.73 5.99 -7.61
CA THR A 22 -5.73 5.09 -7.04
C THR A 22 -6.01 3.91 -7.96
N ILE A 23 -6.23 4.16 -9.26
CA ILE A 23 -6.51 3.09 -10.23
C ILE A 23 -5.34 2.12 -10.34
N ILE A 24 -4.11 2.64 -10.47
CA ILE A 24 -2.90 1.81 -10.56
C ILE A 24 -2.78 0.91 -9.31
N LYS A 25 -2.98 1.49 -8.12
CA LYS A 25 -2.92 0.74 -6.87
C LYS A 25 -4.07 -0.25 -6.75
N LEU A 26 -5.29 0.10 -7.14
CA LEU A 26 -6.42 -0.85 -7.11
C LEU A 26 -6.13 -2.10 -7.95
N ILE A 27 -5.46 -1.96 -9.09
CA ILE A 27 -5.00 -3.12 -9.88
C ILE A 27 -4.00 -3.96 -9.09
N ALA A 28 -3.00 -3.33 -8.46
CA ALA A 28 -2.05 -4.03 -7.60
C ALA A 28 -2.76 -4.76 -6.44
N LEU A 29 -3.74 -4.12 -5.82
CA LEU A 29 -4.49 -4.68 -4.70
C LEU A 29 -5.34 -5.87 -5.09
N MET A 30 -5.95 -5.85 -6.28
CA MET A 30 -6.60 -7.04 -6.83
C MET A 30 -5.62 -8.21 -6.97
N ILE A 31 -4.39 -7.96 -7.44
CA ILE A 31 -3.35 -9.00 -7.51
C ILE A 31 -3.04 -9.55 -6.11
N GLY A 32 -2.82 -8.67 -5.12
CA GLY A 32 -2.54 -9.08 -3.74
C GLY A 32 -3.67 -9.91 -3.12
N ILE A 33 -4.92 -9.52 -3.33
CA ILE A 33 -6.10 -10.24 -2.83
C ILE A 33 -6.26 -11.59 -3.53
N ILE A 34 -6.13 -11.64 -4.86
CA ILE A 34 -6.19 -12.90 -5.62
C ILE A 34 -5.08 -13.85 -5.19
N ALA A 35 -3.87 -13.33 -4.96
CA ALA A 35 -2.74 -14.11 -4.46
C ALA A 35 -3.04 -14.71 -3.08
N ALA A 36 -3.68 -13.94 -2.19
CA ALA A 36 -4.13 -14.41 -0.89
C ALA A 36 -5.15 -15.56 -1.00
N VAL A 37 -6.17 -15.40 -1.85
CA VAL A 37 -7.19 -16.43 -2.07
C VAL A 37 -6.57 -17.72 -2.60
N ARG A 38 -5.60 -17.62 -3.53
CA ARG A 38 -4.85 -18.78 -4.03
C ARG A 38 -3.98 -19.41 -2.95
N ALA A 39 -3.34 -18.61 -2.11
CA ALA A 39 -2.53 -19.09 -1.00
C ALA A 39 -3.37 -19.82 0.06
N LEU A 40 -4.59 -19.38 0.32
CA LEU A 40 -5.53 -20.07 1.22
C LEU A 40 -6.09 -21.37 0.62
N ALA A 41 -6.04 -21.52 -0.70
CA ALA A 41 -6.52 -22.72 -1.38
C ALA A 41 -5.47 -23.84 -1.44
N VAL A 42 -4.21 -23.57 -1.10
CA VAL A 42 -3.16 -24.59 -1.08
C VAL A 42 -2.97 -25.17 0.32
N PRO A 43 -2.69 -26.48 0.45
CA PRO A 43 -2.64 -27.15 1.74
C PRO A 43 -1.36 -26.87 2.54
N GLU A 44 -0.32 -26.31 1.91
CA GLU A 44 0.98 -26.13 2.54
C GLU A 44 1.45 -24.67 2.48
N LEU A 45 1.59 -24.09 3.66
CA LEU A 45 2.28 -22.82 3.87
C LEU A 45 3.65 -23.12 4.47
N ALA A 46 4.67 -22.46 3.94
CA ALA A 46 6.04 -22.55 4.44
C ALA A 46 6.55 -21.15 4.77
N PHE A 47 7.19 -21.03 5.93
CA PHE A 47 7.82 -19.76 6.29
C PHE A 47 8.99 -19.47 5.32
N PRO A 48 9.05 -18.26 4.73
CA PRO A 48 10.06 -17.95 3.73
C PRO A 48 11.47 -17.97 4.33
N LYS A 49 12.46 -18.29 3.49
CA LYS A 49 13.88 -18.36 3.86
C LYS A 49 14.71 -17.57 2.86
N GLY A 50 15.97 -17.26 3.21
CA GLY A 50 16.89 -16.56 2.31
C GLY A 50 16.38 -15.19 1.87
N ILE A 51 16.46 -14.90 0.56
CA ILE A 51 16.03 -13.62 -0.01
C ILE A 51 14.52 -13.40 0.16
N SER A 52 13.71 -14.45 0.03
CA SER A 52 12.26 -14.36 0.23
C SER A 52 11.88 -13.96 1.66
N LEU A 53 12.70 -14.29 2.66
CA LEU A 53 12.50 -13.82 4.04
C LEU A 53 12.68 -12.30 4.12
N VAL A 54 13.67 -11.74 3.42
CA VAL A 54 13.90 -10.29 3.38
C VAL A 54 12.71 -9.58 2.72
N GLN A 55 12.23 -10.09 1.58
CA GLN A 55 11.04 -9.57 0.89
C GLN A 55 9.79 -9.64 1.79
N PHE A 56 9.59 -10.74 2.50
CA PHE A 56 8.52 -10.91 3.48
C PHE A 56 8.59 -9.85 4.60
N VAL A 57 9.78 -9.64 5.19
CA VAL A 57 9.96 -8.63 6.24
C VAL A 57 9.65 -7.23 5.72
N ILE A 58 10.10 -6.89 4.51
CA ILE A 58 9.78 -5.59 3.88
C ILE A 58 8.26 -5.45 3.72
N LEU A 59 7.57 -6.46 3.16
CA LEU A 59 6.11 -6.43 2.99
C LEU A 59 5.37 -6.26 4.32
N VAL A 60 5.80 -6.96 5.38
CA VAL A 60 5.21 -6.83 6.72
C VAL A 60 5.37 -5.41 7.25
N ILE A 61 6.55 -4.82 7.13
CA ILE A 61 6.81 -3.43 7.56
C ILE A 61 5.88 -2.46 6.81
N LEU A 62 5.77 -2.60 5.49
CA LEU A 62 4.87 -1.75 4.68
C LEU A 62 3.40 -1.97 5.06
N ALA A 63 2.96 -3.21 5.26
CA ALA A 63 1.59 -3.54 5.64
C ALA A 63 1.22 -3.00 7.03
N VAL A 64 2.13 -3.06 8.00
CA VAL A 64 1.95 -2.46 9.33
C VAL A 64 1.90 -0.94 9.24
N GLY A 65 2.74 -0.31 8.42
CA GLY A 65 2.69 1.13 8.18
C GLY A 65 1.32 1.61 7.68
N LEU A 66 0.62 0.79 6.91
CA LEU A 66 -0.73 1.10 6.42
C LEU A 66 -1.79 1.06 7.53
N LEU A 67 -1.57 0.36 8.64
CA LEU A 67 -2.48 0.43 9.80
C LEU A 67 -2.48 1.83 10.41
N ALA A 68 -1.32 2.49 10.47
CA ALA A 68 -1.24 3.88 10.90
C ALA A 68 -1.98 4.82 9.93
N ALA A 69 -1.96 4.52 8.64
CA ALA A 69 -2.72 5.27 7.64
C ALA A 69 -4.25 5.10 7.83
N ILE A 70 -4.74 3.94 8.27
CA ILE A 70 -6.16 3.75 8.62
C ILE A 70 -6.55 4.69 9.76
N VAL A 71 -5.75 4.75 10.83
CA VAL A 71 -6.00 5.64 11.97
C VAL A 71 -6.06 7.10 11.53
N ASP A 72 -5.13 7.52 10.66
CA ASP A 72 -5.15 8.87 10.09
C ASP A 72 -6.44 9.14 9.29
N ARG A 73 -6.91 8.19 8.48
CA ARG A 73 -8.17 8.33 7.72
C ARG A 73 -9.41 8.36 8.59
N ILE A 74 -9.42 7.68 9.75
CA ILE A 74 -10.55 7.73 10.69
C ILE A 74 -10.69 9.15 11.23
N ALA A 75 -9.56 9.80 11.56
CA ALA A 75 -9.56 11.17 12.03
C ALA A 75 -9.91 12.17 10.92
N ASP A 76 -9.52 11.88 9.67
CA ASP A 76 -9.82 12.75 8.54
C ASP A 76 -11.29 12.67 8.09
N ARG A 77 -11.92 11.50 8.24
CA ARG A 77 -13.32 11.19 7.86
C ARG A 77 -13.61 11.39 6.36
N GLU A 78 -12.65 11.07 5.51
CA GLU A 78 -12.85 11.07 4.06
C GLU A 78 -13.19 9.65 3.55
N ILE A 79 -14.35 9.51 2.89
CA ILE A 79 -14.96 8.21 2.59
C ILE A 79 -14.12 7.41 1.58
N VAL A 80 -13.68 8.07 0.49
CA VAL A 80 -12.99 7.37 -0.61
C VAL A 80 -11.63 6.83 -0.16
N ALA A 81 -10.85 7.66 0.52
CA ALA A 81 -9.55 7.32 1.08
C ALA A 81 -9.67 6.30 2.20
N MET A 82 -10.75 6.33 2.99
CA MET A 82 -11.01 5.29 4.00
C MET A 82 -11.23 3.93 3.35
N VAL A 83 -12.14 3.83 2.37
CA VAL A 83 -12.38 2.59 1.64
C VAL A 83 -11.10 2.11 0.96
N PHE A 84 -10.41 3.04 0.28
CA PHE A 84 -9.15 2.73 -0.39
C PHE A 84 -8.09 2.21 0.59
N VAL A 85 -7.86 2.85 1.74
CA VAL A 85 -6.79 2.43 2.67
C VAL A 85 -7.08 1.07 3.29
N VAL A 86 -8.34 0.73 3.53
CA VAL A 86 -8.74 -0.60 4.02
C VAL A 86 -8.44 -1.65 2.97
N ILE A 87 -8.89 -1.46 1.72
CA ILE A 87 -8.58 -2.37 0.61
C ILE A 87 -7.08 -2.44 0.37
N ASN A 88 -6.38 -1.31 0.51
CA ASN A 88 -4.93 -1.23 0.39
C ASN A 88 -4.25 -2.13 1.42
N ASN A 89 -4.62 -2.00 2.69
CA ASN A 89 -4.09 -2.84 3.76
C ASN A 89 -4.39 -4.34 3.52
N LEU A 90 -5.60 -4.68 3.10
CA LEU A 90 -5.99 -6.05 2.76
C LEU A 90 -5.14 -6.64 1.63
N GLY A 91 -4.90 -5.89 0.55
CA GLY A 91 -4.06 -6.36 -0.56
C GLY A 91 -2.60 -6.59 -0.14
N HIS A 92 -2.07 -5.79 0.78
CA HIS A 92 -0.71 -5.98 1.31
C HIS A 92 -0.62 -7.23 2.18
N TRP A 93 -1.55 -7.41 3.11
CA TRP A 93 -1.63 -8.64 3.89
C TRP A 93 -1.88 -9.87 3.03
N GLY A 94 -2.62 -9.70 1.93
CA GLY A 94 -2.80 -10.74 0.94
C GLY A 94 -1.48 -11.18 0.29
N MET A 95 -0.61 -10.22 -0.05
CA MET A 95 0.72 -10.53 -0.57
C MET A 95 1.67 -11.08 0.50
N VAL A 96 1.58 -10.62 1.74
CA VAL A 96 2.30 -11.19 2.90
C VAL A 96 1.93 -12.66 3.10
N LEU A 97 0.65 -13.01 2.95
CA LEU A 97 0.23 -14.40 3.00
C LEU A 97 0.73 -15.16 1.77
N ALA A 98 0.61 -14.58 0.59
CA ALA A 98 0.97 -15.25 -0.67
C ALA A 98 2.44 -15.65 -0.75
N ILE A 99 3.37 -14.84 -0.24
CA ILE A 99 4.80 -15.18 -0.23
C ILE A 99 5.12 -16.36 0.73
N THR A 100 4.21 -16.71 1.63
CA THR A 100 4.33 -17.92 2.48
C THR A 100 3.76 -19.18 1.83
N ALA A 101 3.04 -19.07 0.71
CA ALA A 101 2.53 -20.22 -0.01
C ALA A 101 3.61 -20.78 -0.96
N VAL A 102 3.87 -22.08 -0.85
CA VAL A 102 4.93 -22.79 -1.59
C VAL A 102 4.80 -22.66 -3.11
N SER A 103 3.57 -22.48 -3.61
CA SER A 103 3.25 -22.47 -5.04
C SER A 103 3.04 -21.07 -5.64
N THR A 104 3.30 -19.99 -4.90
CA THR A 104 3.04 -18.64 -5.43
C THR A 104 4.09 -18.25 -6.49
N PRO A 105 3.68 -17.90 -7.72
CA PRO A 105 4.63 -17.46 -8.74
C PRO A 105 5.31 -16.15 -8.34
N THR A 106 6.64 -16.08 -8.49
CA THR A 106 7.46 -14.87 -8.24
C THR A 106 6.98 -13.65 -9.02
N THR A 107 6.49 -13.87 -10.25
CA THR A 107 5.87 -12.84 -11.09
C THR A 107 4.72 -12.09 -10.40
N THR A 108 3.99 -12.74 -9.49
CA THR A 108 2.88 -12.12 -8.75
C THR A 108 3.38 -11.01 -7.81
N LEU A 109 4.46 -11.29 -7.07
CA LEU A 109 5.09 -10.33 -6.17
C LEU A 109 5.70 -9.17 -6.96
N SER A 110 6.41 -9.49 -8.04
CA SER A 110 6.99 -8.50 -8.95
C SER A 110 5.94 -7.56 -9.55
N LEU A 111 4.81 -8.09 -10.05
CA LEU A 111 3.72 -7.27 -10.59
C LEU A 111 3.07 -6.39 -9.52
N PHE A 112 2.81 -6.96 -8.34
CA PHE A 112 2.28 -6.22 -7.21
C PHE A 112 3.20 -5.05 -6.81
N ALA A 113 4.47 -5.34 -6.55
CA ALA A 113 5.46 -4.34 -6.13
C ALA A 113 5.69 -3.29 -7.23
N GLY A 114 5.75 -3.69 -8.49
CA GLY A 114 5.90 -2.79 -9.64
C GLY A 114 4.76 -1.79 -9.78
N LEU A 115 3.51 -2.27 -9.67
CA LEU A 115 2.35 -1.39 -9.73
C LEU A 115 2.23 -0.51 -8.49
N MET A 116 2.52 -1.03 -7.30
CA MET A 116 2.54 -0.23 -6.06
C MET A 116 3.58 0.88 -6.13
N LEU A 117 4.80 0.56 -6.58
CA LEU A 117 5.88 1.52 -6.83
C LEU A 117 5.44 2.61 -7.82
N LEU A 118 4.88 2.21 -8.96
CA LEU A 118 4.39 3.14 -9.97
C LEU A 118 3.31 4.07 -9.39
N GLY A 119 2.37 3.53 -8.63
CA GLY A 119 1.35 4.31 -7.93
C GLY A 119 1.96 5.33 -6.96
N ASP A 120 2.97 4.94 -6.17
CA ASP A 120 3.64 5.87 -5.25
C ASP A 120 4.51 6.91 -5.95
N LEU A 121 5.06 6.61 -7.13
CA LEU A 121 5.73 7.61 -7.96
C LEU A 121 4.73 8.64 -8.50
N VAL A 122 3.54 8.20 -8.94
CA VAL A 122 2.44 9.11 -9.31
C VAL A 122 2.00 9.95 -8.11
N LYS A 123 1.88 9.34 -6.93
CA LYS A 123 1.59 10.05 -5.67
C LYS A 123 2.63 11.12 -5.37
N LEU A 124 3.91 10.78 -5.48
CA LEU A 124 5.00 11.71 -5.23
C LEU A 124 4.96 12.89 -6.20
N TRP A 125 4.65 12.62 -7.48
CA TRP A 125 4.43 13.67 -8.48
C TRP A 125 3.24 14.56 -8.12
N PHE A 126 2.12 13.98 -7.71
CA PHE A 126 0.95 14.70 -7.21
C PHE A 126 1.29 15.60 -6.01
N ILE A 127 1.97 15.06 -4.99
CA ILE A 127 2.32 15.80 -3.78
C ILE A 127 3.17 17.03 -4.11
N ARG A 128 4.14 16.88 -5.02
CA ARG A 128 5.03 17.97 -5.42
C ARG A 128 4.32 19.04 -6.25
N THR A 129 3.43 18.62 -7.16
CA THR A 129 2.73 19.56 -8.06
C THR A 129 1.66 20.37 -7.34
N HIS A 130 0.95 19.78 -6.39
CA HIS A 130 -0.20 20.44 -5.72
C HIS A 130 0.11 20.94 -4.31
N GLN A 131 1.38 20.88 -3.88
CA GLN A 131 1.79 21.18 -2.50
C GLN A 131 0.92 20.51 -1.43
N PHE A 132 0.55 19.25 -1.72
CA PHE A 132 -0.42 18.52 -0.93
C PHE A 132 0.08 18.27 0.51
N THR A 133 -0.79 18.50 1.48
CA THR A 133 -0.58 18.18 2.90
C THR A 133 -1.68 17.24 3.39
N VAL A 134 -1.42 16.55 4.49
CA VAL A 134 -2.42 15.68 5.13
C VAL A 134 -2.65 16.22 6.54
N ARG A 135 -3.82 16.84 6.76
CA ARG A 135 -4.17 17.47 8.05
C ARG A 135 -3.04 18.39 8.55
N ASP A 136 -2.48 18.06 9.71
CA ASP A 136 -1.44 18.80 10.43
C ASP A 136 -0.02 18.40 9.97
N TYR A 137 0.10 17.39 9.10
CA TYR A 137 1.38 16.94 8.56
C TYR A 137 1.75 17.75 7.32
N GLY A 138 2.87 18.47 7.43
CA GLY A 138 3.45 19.19 6.31
C GLY A 138 3.91 18.26 5.17
N GLN A 139 4.02 18.83 3.96
CA GLN A 139 4.35 18.13 2.73
C GLN A 139 5.60 17.22 2.86
N ARG A 140 6.63 17.65 3.61
CA ARG A 140 7.86 16.88 3.85
C ARG A 140 7.61 15.53 4.52
N VAL A 141 6.68 15.49 5.49
CA VAL A 141 6.32 14.25 6.18
C VAL A 141 5.64 13.30 5.20
N VAL A 142 4.69 13.79 4.40
CA VAL A 142 3.98 13.00 3.40
C VAL A 142 4.95 12.45 2.33
N ILE A 143 5.91 13.26 1.89
CA ILE A 143 6.99 12.83 0.98
C ILE A 143 7.84 11.74 1.64
N GLY A 144 8.28 11.95 2.88
CA GLY A 144 9.11 10.98 3.60
C GLY A 144 8.41 9.62 3.78
N LEU A 145 7.14 9.64 4.19
CA LEU A 145 6.33 8.43 4.29
C LEU A 145 6.19 7.75 2.93
N THR A 146 5.87 8.49 1.88
CA THR A 146 5.77 7.93 0.52
C THR A 146 7.10 7.34 0.04
N ALA A 147 8.23 7.98 0.37
CA ALA A 147 9.56 7.51 0.01
C ALA A 147 9.89 6.15 0.66
N ILE A 148 9.44 5.90 1.90
CA ILE A 148 9.61 4.59 2.55
C ILE A 148 8.96 3.48 1.73
N TYR A 149 7.75 3.69 1.23
CA TYR A 149 7.05 2.72 0.38
C TYR A 149 7.75 2.53 -0.96
N ILE A 150 8.13 3.63 -1.63
CA ILE A 150 8.92 3.59 -2.88
C ILE A 150 10.18 2.75 -2.69
N THR A 151 10.96 3.01 -1.64
CA THR A 151 12.18 2.26 -1.35
C THR A 151 11.88 0.79 -1.05
N GLY A 152 10.84 0.50 -0.27
CA GLY A 152 10.44 -0.88 0.04
C GLY A 152 10.10 -1.69 -1.23
N TYR A 153 9.27 -1.15 -2.13
CA TYR A 153 8.94 -1.84 -3.38
C TYR A 153 10.12 -1.93 -4.33
N ALA A 154 10.95 -0.88 -4.44
CA ALA A 154 12.15 -0.92 -5.26
C ALA A 154 13.13 -2.00 -4.78
N LEU A 155 13.29 -2.16 -3.45
CA LEU A 155 14.09 -3.23 -2.87
C LEU A 155 13.49 -4.61 -3.16
N ILE A 156 12.17 -4.80 -3.02
CA ILE A 156 11.53 -6.07 -3.38
C ILE A 156 11.80 -6.42 -4.84
N LEU A 157 11.61 -5.49 -5.77
CA LEU A 157 11.86 -5.69 -7.20
C LEU A 157 13.33 -5.98 -7.49
N PHE A 158 14.25 -5.29 -6.83
CA PHE A 158 15.68 -5.56 -6.96
C PHE A 158 16.02 -6.98 -6.47
N LEU A 159 15.45 -7.39 -5.34
CA LEU A 159 15.63 -8.74 -4.80
C LEU A 159 15.04 -9.82 -5.72
N GLU A 160 13.93 -9.56 -6.40
CA GLU A 160 13.34 -10.48 -7.40
C GLU A 160 14.25 -10.69 -8.62
N ILE A 161 15.08 -9.72 -8.99
CA ILE A 161 15.98 -9.83 -10.15
C ILE A 161 17.21 -10.70 -9.85
N ILE A 162 17.62 -10.78 -8.59
CA ILE A 162 18.84 -11.50 -8.17
C ILE A 162 18.57 -12.93 -7.67
N VAL A 163 17.31 -13.37 -7.65
CA VAL A 163 16.85 -14.73 -7.31
C VAL A 163 16.68 -15.54 -8.58
#